data_AF-A0A3N9N648-F1
#
_entry.id   AF-A0A3N9N648-F1
#
_cell.length_a   1.000
_cell.length_b   1.000
_cell.length_c   1.000
_cell.angle_alpha   90.00
_cell.angle_beta   90.00
_cell.angle_gamma   90.00
#
_symmetry.space_group_name_H-M   'P 1'
#
loop_
_entity.id
_entity.type
_entity.pdbx_description
1 polymer ?
#
loop_
_entity_poly.entity_id
_entity_poly.type
_entity_poly.pdbx_seq_one_letter_code
_entity_poly.pdbx_strand_id
1 'polypeptide(L)'
;AGENCGLNSLNAQACACPVLTTACAGAMDTVMDGVTGRVIEQDSSDALAGTIIHMLMDPLRLRIMGETGRAHVLQSFQWEHMSNSFWDEISEHEALEARPTLPQLKAPVRLGDPSITSHELDRMRSVRLYSKADS
;
A
#
# COMPACT_ATOMS: atom_id res chain seq x y z
N ALA A 1 7.54 6.41 16.96
CA ALA A 1 6.88 5.65 15.89
C ALA A 1 6.61 6.64 14.76
N GLY A 2 7.18 6.42 13.58
CA GLY A 2 6.94 7.29 12.41
C GLY A 2 5.54 7.00 11.87
N GLU A 3 4.62 7.94 12.03
CA GLU A 3 3.26 7.79 11.53
C GLU A 3 3.26 7.78 9.99
N ASN A 4 2.87 6.64 9.42
CA ASN A 4 2.51 6.42 8.01
C ASN A 4 3.40 7.11 6.93
N CYS A 5 4.71 7.16 7.16
CA CYS A 5 5.64 7.91 6.31
C CYS A 5 5.67 7.42 4.86
N GLY A 6 5.47 6.12 4.63
CA GLY A 6 5.36 5.54 3.29
C GLY A 6 4.13 6.03 2.52
N LEU A 7 2.94 5.97 3.12
CA LEU A 7 1.72 6.43 2.45
C LEU A 7 1.76 7.94 2.19
N ASN A 8 2.29 8.73 3.11
CA ASN A 8 2.46 10.17 2.92
C ASN A 8 3.38 10.48 1.74
N SER A 9 4.47 9.72 1.61
CA SER A 9 5.40 9.84 0.48
C SER A 9 4.76 9.42 -0.85
N LEU A 10 3.94 8.36 -0.85
CA LEU A 10 3.18 7.95 -2.04
C LEU A 10 2.15 9.00 -2.46
N ASN A 11 1.42 9.59 -1.50
CA ASN A 11 0.45 10.65 -1.78
C ASN A 11 1.10 11.89 -2.38
N ALA A 12 2.24 12.32 -1.84
CA ALA A 12 3.01 13.44 -2.38
C ALA A 12 3.50 13.14 -3.81
N GLN A 13 4.10 11.97 -4.02
CA GLN A 13 4.57 11.53 -5.33
C GLN A 13 3.43 11.43 -6.35
N ALA A 14 2.25 10.91 -5.99
CA ALA A 14 1.08 10.82 -6.86
C ALA A 14 0.61 12.19 -7.39
N CYS A 15 0.77 13.23 -6.57
CA CYS A 15 0.51 14.64 -6.90
C CYS A 15 1.66 15.31 -7.67
N ALA A 16 2.65 14.56 -8.14
CA ALA A 16 3.87 15.07 -8.75
C ALA A 16 4.65 16.05 -7.86
N CYS A 17 4.57 15.87 -6.53
CA CYS A 17 5.32 16.65 -5.56
C CYS A 17 6.61 15.90 -5.17
N PRO A 18 7.81 16.49 -5.40
CA PRO A 18 9.06 15.89 -4.96
C PRO A 18 9.12 15.80 -3.43
N VAL A 19 9.57 14.65 -2.91
CA VAL A 19 9.58 14.37 -1.47
C VAL A 19 10.97 14.63 -0.89
N LEU A 20 11.04 15.33 0.25
CA LEU A 20 12.22 15.34 1.11
C LEU A 20 11.83 14.70 2.44
N THR A 21 12.46 13.58 2.76
CA THR A 21 12.16 12.79 3.96
C THR A 21 13.44 12.44 4.71
N THR A 22 13.30 12.01 5.95
CA THR A 22 14.38 11.32 6.66
C THR A 22 14.34 9.82 6.37
N ALA A 23 15.37 9.09 6.82
CA ALA A 23 15.45 7.62 6.77
C ALA A 23 14.44 6.91 7.69
N CYS A 24 13.15 7.26 7.59
CA CYS A 24 12.07 6.60 8.30
C CYS A 24 11.53 5.38 7.52
N ALA A 25 11.12 4.36 8.25
CA ALA A 25 10.54 3.15 7.68
C ALA A 25 9.32 3.47 6.78
N GLY A 26 9.20 2.80 5.63
CA GLY A 26 8.16 3.04 4.63
C GLY A 26 8.48 4.19 3.66
N ALA A 27 9.12 5.28 4.10
CA ALA A 27 9.54 6.34 3.19
C ALA A 27 10.75 5.90 2.35
N MET A 28 11.71 5.20 2.95
CA MET A 28 12.85 4.62 2.21
C MET A 28 12.44 3.56 1.19
N ASP A 29 11.32 2.87 1.42
CA ASP A 29 10.80 1.85 0.51
C ASP A 29 10.05 2.46 -0.69
N THR A 30 9.68 3.74 -0.61
CA THR A 30 8.83 4.42 -1.60
C THR A 30 9.52 5.60 -2.30
N VAL A 31 10.57 6.17 -1.71
CA VAL A 31 11.33 7.30 -2.25
C VAL A 31 12.68 6.82 -2.78
N MET A 32 12.97 7.11 -4.04
CA MET A 32 14.27 6.86 -4.66
C MET A 32 15.13 8.12 -4.54
N ASP A 33 16.15 8.09 -3.66
CA ASP A 33 17.02 9.25 -3.40
C ASP A 33 17.69 9.77 -4.70
N GLY A 34 17.57 11.08 -4.92
CA GLY A 34 18.06 11.77 -6.10
C GLY A 34 17.18 11.63 -7.34
N VAL A 35 16.16 10.74 -7.32
CA VAL A 35 15.31 10.41 -8.47
C VAL A 35 13.87 10.88 -8.29
N THR A 36 13.17 10.42 -7.25
CA THR A 36 11.78 10.84 -6.95
C THR A 36 11.69 11.76 -5.73
N GLY A 37 12.79 11.89 -5.01
CA GLY A 37 12.90 12.71 -3.82
C GLY A 37 14.33 12.75 -3.30
N ARG A 38 14.49 13.18 -2.05
CA ARG A 38 15.74 13.13 -1.29
C ARG A 38 15.51 12.50 0.08
N VAL A 39 16.48 11.73 0.52
CA VAL A 39 16.53 11.16 1.88
C VAL A 39 17.70 11.77 2.63
N ILE A 40 17.45 12.29 3.83
CA ILE A 40 18.46 12.87 4.71
C ILE A 40 18.52 12.15 6.05
N GLU A 41 19.59 12.38 6.80
CA GLU A 41 19.72 11.91 8.17
C GLU A 41 18.64 12.52 9.09
N GLN A 42 18.22 11.75 10.10
CA GLN A 42 17.33 12.24 11.14
C GLN A 42 18.03 13.30 12.01
N ASP A 43 17.23 14.16 12.64
CA ASP A 43 17.68 15.15 13.63
C ASP A 43 18.76 16.14 13.17
N SER A 44 18.86 16.41 11.87
CA SER A 44 19.75 17.43 11.30
C SER A 44 18.97 18.57 10.64
N SER A 45 18.77 19.67 11.38
CA SER A 45 18.13 20.89 10.85
C SER A 45 18.95 21.52 9.71
N ASP A 46 20.28 21.47 9.82
CA ASP A 46 21.17 22.05 8.82
C ASP A 46 21.13 21.24 7.51
N ALA A 47 21.10 19.91 7.60
CA ALA A 47 20.93 19.07 6.41
C ALA A 47 19.56 19.28 5.75
N LEU A 48 18.49 19.42 6.54
CA LEU A 48 17.16 19.74 6.04
C LEU A 48 17.15 21.07 5.28
N ALA A 49 17.61 22.15 5.92
CA ALA A 49 17.63 23.47 5.33
C ALA A 49 18.52 23.54 4.07
N GLY A 50 19.73 22.99 4.15
CA GLY A 50 20.67 22.94 3.02
C GLY A 50 20.11 22.17 1.83
N THR A 51 19.44 21.05 2.08
CA THR A 51 18.83 20.23 1.01
C THR A 51 17.65 20.95 0.37
N ILE A 52 16.77 21.59 1.14
CA ILE A 52 15.66 22.41 0.61
C ILE A 52 16.21 23.51 -0.29
N ILE A 53 17.20 24.27 0.17
CA ILE A 53 17.82 25.34 -0.61
C ILE A 53 18.39 24.78 -1.92
N HIS A 54 19.20 23.72 -1.84
CA HIS A 54 19.81 23.10 -3.01
C HIS A 54 18.76 22.59 -4.02
N MET A 55 17.66 22.00 -3.53
CA MET A 55 16.56 21.54 -4.38
C MET A 55 15.84 22.71 -5.09
N LEU A 56 15.70 23.85 -4.42
CA LEU A 56 15.04 25.04 -5.00
C LEU A 56 15.94 25.83 -5.96
N MET A 57 17.26 25.60 -5.95
CA MET A 57 18.18 26.24 -6.90
C MET A 57 18.03 25.74 -8.35
N ASP A 58 17.43 24.56 -8.55
CA ASP A 58 17.15 24.00 -9.88
C ASP A 58 15.66 23.60 -10.00
N PRO A 59 14.77 24.55 -10.32
CA PRO A 59 13.34 24.30 -10.43
C PRO A 59 12.97 23.28 -11.52
N LEU A 60 13.78 23.18 -12.58
CA LEU A 60 13.54 22.22 -13.66
C LEU A 60 13.78 20.80 -13.15
N ARG A 61 14.91 20.57 -12.47
CA ARG A 61 15.20 19.28 -11.84
C ARG A 61 14.18 18.94 -10.77
N LEU A 62 13.72 19.91 -9.99
CA LEU A 62 12.68 19.72 -8.98
C LEU A 62 11.35 19.26 -9.61
N ARG A 63 10.97 19.85 -10.75
CA ARG A 63 9.79 19.43 -11.52
C ARG A 63 9.94 18.01 -12.09
N ILE A 64 11.09 17.71 -12.70
CA ILE A 64 11.38 16.38 -13.25
C ILE A 64 11.31 15.33 -12.14
N MET A 65 11.85 15.62 -10.96
CA MET A 65 11.80 14.73 -9.80
C MET A 65 10.36 14.44 -9.38
N GLY A 66 9.50 15.46 -9.31
CA GLY A 66 8.08 15.30 -9.01
C GLY A 66 7.35 14.45 -10.06
N GLU A 67 7.54 14.74 -11.35
CA GLU A 67 6.95 13.98 -12.46
C GLU A 67 7.43 12.51 -12.46
N THR A 68 8.70 12.28 -12.13
CA THR A 68 9.28 10.94 -11.99
C THR A 68 8.67 10.20 -10.80
N GLY A 69 8.47 10.88 -9.67
CA GLY A 69 7.76 10.32 -8.51
C GLY A 69 6.33 9.89 -8.85
N ARG A 70 5.60 10.73 -9.59
CA ARG A 70 4.26 10.37 -10.06
C ARG A 70 4.28 9.15 -10.97
N ALA A 71 5.20 9.09 -11.93
CA ALA A 71 5.35 7.94 -12.81
C ALA A 71 5.65 6.66 -12.02
N HIS A 72 6.56 6.74 -11.04
CA HIS A 72 6.89 5.64 -10.14
C HIS A 72 5.67 5.11 -9.37
N VAL A 73 4.86 6.00 -8.78
CA VAL A 73 3.64 5.58 -8.07
C VAL A 73 2.64 4.89 -9.00
N LEU A 74 2.41 5.44 -10.19
CA LEU A 74 1.46 4.87 -11.15
C LEU A 74 1.92 3.51 -11.71
N GLN A 75 3.24 3.30 -11.81
CA GLN A 75 3.79 2.03 -12.29
C GLN A 75 3.84 0.96 -11.21
N SER A 76 4.20 1.32 -9.98
CA SER A 76 4.54 0.33 -8.94
C SER A 76 3.46 0.15 -7.87
N PHE A 77 2.58 1.13 -7.66
CA PHE A 77 1.66 1.17 -6.52
C PHE A 77 0.19 1.30 -6.91
N GLN A 78 -0.15 1.07 -8.17
CA GLN A 78 -1.56 0.94 -8.57
C GLN A 78 -2.16 -0.35 -8.04
N TRP A 79 -3.44 -0.27 -7.69
CA TRP A 79 -4.20 -1.39 -7.13
C TRP A 79 -4.13 -2.62 -8.04
N GLU A 80 -4.24 -2.42 -9.34
CA GLU A 80 -4.17 -3.47 -10.35
C GLU A 80 -2.82 -4.20 -10.31
N HIS A 81 -1.71 -3.47 -10.21
CA HIS A 81 -0.37 -4.07 -10.13
C HIS A 81 -0.15 -4.80 -8.82
N MET A 82 -0.57 -4.21 -7.69
CA MET A 82 -0.45 -4.85 -6.37
C MET A 82 -1.33 -6.10 -6.27
N SER A 83 -2.57 -6.01 -6.76
CA SER A 83 -3.52 -7.12 -6.84
C SER A 83 -2.96 -8.25 -7.68
N ASN A 84 -2.48 -7.96 -8.89
CA ASN A 84 -1.94 -8.99 -9.78
C ASN A 84 -0.68 -9.63 -9.19
N SER A 85 0.26 -8.85 -8.65
CA SER A 85 1.47 -9.41 -8.03
C SER A 85 1.13 -10.33 -6.85
N PHE A 86 0.17 -9.93 -6.03
CA PHE A 86 -0.33 -10.73 -4.92
C PHE A 86 -1.03 -12.01 -5.40
N TRP A 87 -1.86 -11.93 -6.45
CA TRP A 87 -2.52 -13.09 -7.04
C TRP A 87 -1.53 -14.04 -7.70
N ASP A 88 -0.50 -13.53 -8.37
CA ASP A 88 0.56 -14.33 -8.98
C ASP A 88 1.33 -15.12 -7.91
N GLU A 89 1.76 -14.45 -6.83
CA GLU A 89 2.45 -15.08 -5.71
C GLU A 89 1.58 -16.14 -5.01
N ILE A 90 0.30 -15.83 -4.77
CA ILE A 90 -0.65 -16.82 -4.22
C ILE A 90 -0.85 -17.99 -5.17
N SER A 91 -0.97 -17.74 -6.48
CA SER A 91 -1.22 -18.78 -7.47
C SER A 91 -0.03 -19.72 -7.61
N GLU A 92 1.20 -19.22 -7.48
CA GLU A 92 2.42 -20.04 -7.42
C GLU A 92 2.42 -20.98 -6.20
N HIS A 93 1.82 -20.55 -5.08
CA HIS A 93 1.72 -21.35 -3.85
C HIS A 93 0.43 -22.21 -3.76
N GLU A 94 -0.66 -21.85 -4.44
CA GLU A 94 -1.88 -22.68 -4.57
C GLU A 94 -1.64 -23.93 -5.43
N ALA A 95 -0.61 -23.93 -6.28
CA ALA A 95 -0.15 -25.15 -6.95
C ALA A 95 0.36 -26.22 -5.95
N LEU A 96 0.68 -25.84 -4.70
CA LEU A 96 1.16 -26.74 -3.65
C LEU A 96 0.12 -27.06 -2.56
N GLU A 97 -0.89 -26.23 -2.35
CA GLU A 97 -1.97 -26.46 -1.37
C GLU A 97 -3.32 -26.53 -2.09
N ALA A 98 -3.86 -27.74 -2.22
CA ALA A 98 -5.15 -27.99 -2.86
C ALA A 98 -6.24 -27.03 -2.34
N ARG A 99 -6.83 -26.25 -3.26
CA ARG A 99 -7.93 -25.31 -2.99
C ARG A 99 -8.98 -25.96 -2.07
N PRO A 100 -9.19 -25.46 -0.83
CA PRO A 100 -10.22 -26.04 0.02
C PRO A 100 -11.58 -25.84 -0.66
N THR A 101 -12.27 -26.94 -0.92
CA THR A 101 -13.60 -26.93 -1.52
C THR A 101 -14.56 -26.23 -0.56
N LEU A 102 -14.94 -24.99 -0.88
CA LEU A 102 -16.00 -24.31 -0.14
C LEU A 102 -17.28 -25.16 -0.22
N PRO A 103 -17.96 -25.46 0.89
CA PRO A 103 -19.23 -26.16 0.84
C PRO A 103 -20.20 -25.32 0.02
N GLN A 104 -20.81 -25.92 -1.01
CA GLN A 104 -21.84 -25.23 -1.77
C GLN A 104 -23.06 -25.01 -0.89
N LEU A 105 -23.31 -23.74 -0.55
CA LEU A 105 -24.54 -23.31 0.12
C LEU A 105 -25.72 -23.58 -0.81
N LYS A 106 -26.54 -24.59 -0.47
CA LYS A 106 -27.70 -25.02 -1.28
C LYS A 106 -28.85 -24.00 -1.30
N ALA A 107 -28.80 -22.96 -0.48
CA ALA A 107 -29.77 -21.86 -0.42
C ALA A 107 -29.19 -20.67 0.38
N PRO A 108 -29.70 -19.44 0.21
CA PRO A 108 -29.35 -18.32 1.09
C PRO A 108 -29.78 -18.64 2.52
N VAL A 109 -28.79 -18.81 3.42
CA VAL A 109 -29.02 -19.02 4.84
C VAL A 109 -29.44 -17.68 5.46
N ARG A 110 -30.62 -17.64 6.10
CA ARG A 110 -31.05 -16.47 6.85
C ARG A 110 -30.45 -16.52 8.25
N LEU A 111 -29.92 -15.39 8.71
CA LEU A 111 -29.47 -15.25 10.10
C LEU A 111 -30.67 -15.54 11.03
N GLY A 112 -30.57 -16.61 11.83
CA GLY A 112 -31.63 -17.05 12.75
C GLY A 112 -32.46 -18.25 12.28
N ASP A 113 -32.10 -18.93 11.19
CA ASP A 113 -32.73 -20.21 10.83
C ASP A 113 -32.47 -21.28 11.92
N PRO A 114 -33.52 -21.89 12.51
CA PRO A 114 -33.38 -22.91 13.54
C PRO A 114 -32.71 -24.21 13.05
N SER A 115 -32.50 -24.38 11.74
CA SER A 115 -31.75 -25.52 11.20
C SER A 115 -30.23 -25.38 11.35
N ILE A 116 -29.71 -24.22 11.78
CA ILE A 116 -28.27 -24.01 11.95
C ILE A 116 -27.87 -24.44 13.36
N THR A 117 -27.02 -25.45 13.46
CA THR A 117 -26.50 -25.91 14.75
C THR A 117 -25.43 -24.96 15.29
N SER A 118 -25.25 -24.91 16.61
CA SER A 118 -24.21 -24.09 17.26
C SER A 118 -22.80 -24.37 16.73
N HIS A 119 -22.54 -25.62 16.31
CA HIS A 119 -21.28 -26.04 15.70
C HIS A 119 -21.04 -25.43 14.31
N GLU A 120 -22.09 -25.21 13.53
CA GLU A 120 -22.02 -24.58 12.21
C GLU A 120 -21.81 -23.06 12.32
N LEU A 121 -22.42 -22.41 13.33
CA LEU A 121 -22.19 -20.99 13.63
C LEU A 121 -20.74 -20.71 14.04
N ASP A 122 -20.11 -21.62 14.79
CA ASP A 122 -18.72 -21.47 15.24
C ASP A 122 -17.73 -21.54 14.07
N ARG A 123 -18.00 -22.39 13.07
CA ARG A 123 -17.24 -22.47 11.81
C ARG A 123 -17.47 -21.26 10.90
N MET A 124 -18.62 -20.61 10.94
CA MET A 124 -18.87 -19.38 10.19
C MET A 124 -18.18 -18.16 10.82
N ARG A 125 -18.02 -18.14 12.15
CA ARG A 125 -17.32 -17.06 12.87
C ARG A 125 -15.82 -16.99 12.58
N SER A 126 -15.20 -18.09 12.18
CA SER A 126 -13.78 -18.10 11.76
C SER A 126 -13.58 -17.50 10.36
N VAL A 127 -14.63 -17.38 9.56
CA VAL A 127 -14.61 -16.75 8.24
C VAL A 127 -15.20 -15.35 8.35
N ARG A 128 -14.41 -14.40 8.87
CA ARG A 128 -14.82 -13.00 8.97
C ARG A 128 -14.73 -12.35 7.58
N LEU A 129 -15.76 -12.53 6.75
CA LEU A 129 -15.89 -11.82 5.48
C LEU A 129 -16.18 -10.35 5.73
N TYR A 130 -15.40 -9.46 5.10
CA TYR A 130 -15.70 -8.04 4.99
C TYR A 130 -17.03 -7.86 4.24
N SER A 131 -18.07 -7.46 4.95
CA SER A 131 -19.29 -6.92 4.35
C SER A 131 -19.18 -5.40 4.34
N LYS A 132 -18.74 -4.84 3.21
CA LYS A 132 -18.91 -3.41 2.93
C LYS A 132 -20.38 -3.21 2.55
N ALA A 133 -21.15 -2.54 3.41
CA ALA A 133 -22.47 -2.05 3.07
C ALA A 133 -22.30 -0.77 2.24
N ASP A 134 -22.80 -0.80 1.01
CA ASP A 134 -23.09 0.39 0.23
C ASP A 134 -24.34 1.07 0.79
N SER A 135 -24.19 2.32 1.25
CA SER A 135 -25.14 3.46 1.07
C SER A 135 -24.66 4.67 1.85
#